data_AF-W4PKJ3-F1
#
_entry.id   AF-W4PKJ3-F1
#
_cell.length_a   1.000
_cell.length_b   1.000
_cell.length_c   1.000
_cell.angle_alpha   90.00
_cell.angle_beta   90.00
_cell.angle_gamma   90.00
#
_symmetry.space_group_name_H-M   'P 1'
#
loop_
_entity.id
_entity.type
_entity.pdbx_description
1 polymer ?
#
loop_
_entity_poly.entity_id
_entity_poly.type
_entity_poly.pdbx_seq_one_letter_code
_entity_poly.pdbx_strand_id
1 'polypeptide(L)' 'MVKTGKVKRSDKARLIRDGIVIFTGNINALKRFKDDVKEVGTNFECGISLVTATI' A
#
# COMPACT_ATOMS: atom_id res chain seq x y z
N MET A 1 4.64 1.55 -8.78
CA MET A 1 5.13 0.20 -9.19
C MET A 1 5.73 -0.54 -8.00
N VAL A 2 5.47 -1.84 -7.87
CA VAL A 2 6.05 -2.68 -6.80
C VAL A 2 7.48 -3.08 -7.18
N LYS A 3 8.49 -2.64 -6.40
CA LYS A 3 9.91 -2.93 -6.69
C LYS A 3 10.28 -4.38 -6.41
N THR A 4 9.78 -4.95 -5.30
CA THR A 4 10.13 -6.31 -4.86
C THR A 4 9.00 -6.91 -4.04
N GLY A 5 8.63 -8.17 -4.32
CA GLY A 5 7.74 -8.96 -3.48
C GLY A 5 6.26 -8.91 -3.90
N LYS A 6 5.38 -9.08 -2.92
CA LYS A 6 3.92 -9.08 -3.13
C LYS A 6 3.30 -8.18 -2.07
N VAL A 7 2.38 -7.31 -2.47
CA VAL A 7 1.64 -6.44 -1.56
C VAL A 7 0.25 -7.03 -1.37
N LYS A 8 -0.14 -7.37 -0.14
CA LYS A 8 -1.50 -7.81 0.17
C LYS A 8 -2.24 -6.72 0.92
N ARG A 9 -3.55 -6.63 0.71
CA ARG A 9 -4.40 -5.68 1.44
C ARG A 9 -4.38 -5.88 2.97
N SER A 10 -4.18 -7.12 3.42
CA SER A 10 -4.14 -7.46 4.84
C SER A 10 -2.81 -7.13 5.53
N ASP A 11 -1.77 -6.75 4.78
CA ASP A 11 -0.47 -6.42 5.33
C ASP A 11 -0.43 -4.99 5.90
N LYS A 12 0.51 -4.77 6.82
CA LYS A 12 0.82 -3.44 7.37
C LYS A 12 1.76 -2.69 6.42
N ALA A 13 1.44 -1.43 6.16
CA ALA A 13 2.27 -0.50 5.40
C ALA A 13 2.92 0.54 6.32
N ARG A 14 4.17 0.90 6.00
CA ARG A 14 4.90 2.00 6.64
C ARG A 14 5.34 3.00 5.58
N LEU A 15 4.99 4.27 5.78
CA LEU A 15 5.45 5.38 4.94
C LEU A 15 6.60 6.08 5.65
N ILE A 16 7.75 6.10 4.98
CA ILE A 16 8.95 6.79 5.44
C ILE A 16 9.24 7.90 4.43
N ARG A 17 9.40 9.13 4.90
CA ARG A 17 9.77 10.28 4.08
C ARG A 17 10.86 11.05 4.81
N ASP A 18 11.96 11.32 4.11
CA ASP A 18 13.13 12.01 4.70
C ASP A 18 13.67 11.34 5.97
N GLY A 19 13.59 10.00 6.04
CA GLY A 19 14.03 9.21 7.20
C GLY A 19 13.04 9.16 8.38
N ILE A 20 11.93 9.89 8.30
CA ILE A 20 10.91 9.94 9.35
C ILE A 20 9.74 9.04 8.97
N VAL A 21 9.27 8.22 9.91
CA VAL A 21 8.06 7.40 9.74
C VAL A 21 6.84 8.32 9.87
N ILE A 22 6.23 8.67 8.75
CA ILE A 22 5.03 9.52 8.71
C ILE A 22 3.77 8.68 8.95
N PHE A 23 3.78 7.44 8.48
CA PHE A 23 2.62 6.56 8.60
C PHE A 23 3.04 5.14 8.95
N THR A 24 2.31 4.52 9.87
CA THR A 24 2.43 3.10 10.18
C THR A 24 1.04 2.55 10.46
N GLY A 25 0.57 1.62 9.65
CA GLY A 25 -0.81 1.15 9.76
C GLY A 25 -1.19 0.12 8.72
N ASN A 26 -2.48 -0.14 8.61
CA ASN A 26 -3.02 -1.10 7.65
C ASN A 26 -3.32 -0.43 6.31
N ILE A 27 -3.34 -1.22 5.23
CA ILE A 27 -3.81 -0.75 3.92
C ILE A 27 -5.34 -0.71 3.92
N ASN A 28 -5.92 0.43 3.57
CA ASN A 28 -7.38 0.60 3.52
C ASN A 28 -7.96 -0.08 2.27
N ALA A 29 -7.40 0.24 1.10
CA ALA A 29 -7.83 -0.31 -0.17
C ALA A 29 -6.65 -0.52 -1.11
N LEU A 30 -6.74 -1.58 -1.91
CA LEU A 30 -5.79 -1.90 -2.97
C LEU A 30 -6.59 -2.05 -4.26
N LYS A 31 -6.47 -1.07 -5.15
CA LYS A 31 -7.16 -1.08 -6.45
C LYS A 31 -6.15 -1.15 -7.58
N ARG A 32 -6.42 -2.02 -8.53
CA ARG A 32 -5.66 -2.14 -9.77
C ARG A 32 -6.56 -1.74 -10.93
N PHE A 33 -6.28 -0.58 -11.54
CA PHE A 33 -7.10 0.04 -12.58
C PHE A 33 -8.56 0.27 -12.14
N LYS A 34 -9.44 -0.72 -12.36
CA LYS A 34 -10.87 -0.68 -11.98
C LYS A 34 -11.29 -1.83 -11.06
N ASP A 35 -10.38 -2.74 -10.75
CA ASP A 35 -10.66 -3.94 -9.95
C ASP A 35 -10.06 -3.83 -8.54
N ASP A 36 -10.87 -4.19 -7.54
CA ASP A 36 -10.42 -4.39 -6.17
C ASP A 36 -9.67 -5.72 -6.08
N VAL A 37 -8.38 -5.66 -5.77
CA VAL A 37 -7.49 -6.82 -5.76
C VAL A 37 -7.04 -7.15 -4.35
N LYS A 38 -6.94 -8.44 -4.03
CA LYS A 38 -6.48 -8.90 -2.71
C LYS A 38 -4.96 -8.83 -2.57
N GLU A 39 -4.24 -9.08 -3.65
CA GLU A 39 -2.78 -9.03 -3.71
C GLU A 39 -2.26 -8.53 -5.06
N VAL A 40 -1.10 -7.88 -5.04
CA VAL A 40 -0.40 -7.36 -6.22
C VAL A 40 1.04 -7.83 -6.20
N GLY A 41 1.50 -8.45 -7.28
CA GLY A 41 2.88 -8.92 -7.42
C GLY A 41 3.87 -7.84 -7.85
N THR A 42 5.16 -8.15 -7.74
CA THR A 42 6.27 -7.37 -8.32
C THR A 42 6.02 -7.04 -9.79
N ASN A 43 6.48 -5.88 -10.26
CA ASN A 43 6.29 -5.37 -11.63
C ASN A 43 4.88 -4.95 -12.02
N PHE A 44 3.90 -5.00 -11.11
CA PHE A 44 2.58 -4.44 -11.37
C PHE A 44 2.41 -3.04 -10.77
N GLU A 45 1.61 -2.24 -11.45
CA GLU A 45 1.11 -0.97 -10.94
C GLU A 45 -0.19 -1.18 -10.17
N CYS A 46 -0.27 -0.54 -9.02
CA CYS A 46 -1.42 -0.59 -8.13
C CYS A 46 -1.60 0.76 -7.43
N GLY A 47 -2.85 1.15 -7.22
CA GLY A 47 -3.22 2.22 -6.31
C GLY A 47 -3.35 1.66 -4.90
N ILE A 48 -2.60 2.24 -3.96
CA ILE A 48 -2.67 1.90 -2.54
C ILE A 48 -3.33 3.07 -1.84
N SER A 49 -4.45 2.81 -1.17
CA SER A 49 -5.07 3.76 -0.26
C SER A 49 -4.66 3.42 1.16
N LEU A 50 -3.97 4.33 1.83
CA LEU A 50 -3.61 4.21 3.24
C LEU A 50 -4.78 4.70 4.10
N VAL A 51 -5.00 4.07 5.26
CA VAL A 51 -5.96 4.60 6.24
C VAL A 51 -5.30 5.80 6.91
N THR A 52 -5.47 7.00 6.36
CA THR A 52 -4.93 8.21 7.00
C THR A 52 -5.62 8.36 8.35
N ALA A 53 -4.85 8.24 9.43
CA ALA A 53 -5.32 8.64 10.75
C ALA A 53 -5.35 10.17 10.77
N THR A 54 -6.55 10.76 10.72
CA THR A 54 -6.77 12.17 11.01
C THR A 54 -6.31 12.42 12.44
N ILE A 55 -5.30 13.27 12.58
CA ILE A 55 -4.88 13.87 13.86
C ILE A 55 -5.98 14.80 14.38
#